data_AF-A0A4Y9NZ59-F1
#
_entry.id   AF-A0A4Y9NZ59-F1
#
_cell.length_a   1.000
_cell.length_b   1.000
_cell.length_c   1.000
_cell.angle_alpha   90.00
_cell.angle_beta   90.00
_cell.angle_gamma   90.00
#
_symmetry.space_group_name_H-M   'P 1'
#
loop_
_entity.id
_entity.type
_entity.pdbx_description
1 polymer ?
#
loop_
_entity_poly.entity_id
_entity_poly.type
_entity_poly.pdbx_seq_one_letter_code
_entity_poly.pdbx_strand_id
1 'polypeptide(L)'
;MSELSEVRPEVVEAIVGVLKGGDPSELPPGATAAEKAAAKDAYLSDFLAERGKRDRQSQAWELLLTRSYDEAPSWKQIFDDLDPSVHDELAGLYDALPAGAQEEYVRRFGVPSGV
;
A
#
# COMPACT_ATOMS: atom_id res chain seq x y z
N MET A 1 -34.32 24.99 -1.53
CA MET A 1 -33.35 24.63 -2.57
C MET A 1 -32.04 24.37 -1.84
N SER A 2 -31.63 23.11 -1.71
CA SER A 2 -30.32 22.79 -1.15
C SER A 2 -29.29 23.25 -2.17
N GLU A 3 -28.50 24.26 -1.83
CA GLU A 3 -27.27 24.55 -2.54
C GLU A 3 -26.43 23.28 -2.47
N LEU A 4 -26.35 22.56 -3.59
CA LEU A 4 -25.29 21.59 -3.81
C LEU A 4 -24.01 22.43 -3.83
N SER A 5 -23.39 22.61 -2.66
CA SER A 5 -22.04 23.15 -2.58
C SER A 5 -21.14 22.15 -3.29
N GLU A 6 -20.95 22.40 -4.58
CA GLU A 6 -20.15 21.57 -5.46
C GLU A 6 -18.76 21.46 -4.85
N VAL A 7 -18.36 20.23 -4.51
CA VAL A 7 -17.04 19.94 -3.95
C VAL A 7 -16.05 20.08 -5.09
N ARG A 8 -15.23 21.12 -5.04
CA ARG A 8 -14.18 21.37 -6.03
C ARG A 8 -13.00 20.40 -5.83
N PRO A 9 -12.70 19.52 -6.80
CA PRO A 9 -11.62 18.54 -6.67
C PRO A 9 -10.25 19.17 -6.41
N GLU A 10 -9.94 20.29 -7.07
CA GLU A 10 -8.67 21.00 -6.91
C GLU A 10 -8.45 21.56 -5.50
N VAL A 11 -9.53 21.94 -4.81
CA VAL A 11 -9.48 22.40 -3.42
C VAL A 11 -9.26 21.23 -2.48
N VAL A 12 -9.93 20.12 -2.74
CA VAL A 12 -9.76 18.87 -1.98
C VAL A 12 -8.31 18.38 -2.11
N GLU A 13 -7.75 18.34 -3.32
CA GLU A 13 -6.37 17.93 -3.58
C GLU A 13 -5.35 18.83 -2.88
N ALA A 14 -5.53 20.16 -2.92
CA ALA A 14 -4.66 21.09 -2.20
C ALA A 14 -4.70 20.86 -0.68
N ILE A 15 -5.89 20.62 -0.10
CA ILE A 15 -6.01 20.30 1.33
C ILE A 15 -5.35 18.97 1.65
N VAL A 16 -5.50 17.94 0.81
CA VAL A 16 -4.81 16.65 0.98
C VAL A 16 -3.30 16.81 0.92
N GLY A 17 -2.78 17.62 -0.02
CA GLY A 17 -1.34 17.91 -0.13
C GLY A 17 -0.76 18.49 1.15
N VAL A 18 -1.46 19.44 1.77
CA VAL A 18 -1.06 20.02 3.06
C VAL A 18 -1.17 19.01 4.20
N LEU A 19 -2.22 18.18 4.24
CA LEU A 19 -2.33 17.11 5.24
C LEU A 19 -1.20 16.07 5.14
N LYS A 20 -0.65 15.85 3.94
CA LYS A 20 0.54 15.01 3.69
C LYS A 20 1.87 15.70 4.02
N GLY A 21 1.85 16.94 4.54
CA GLY A 21 3.03 17.69 4.96
C GLY A 21 3.49 18.78 3.98
N GLY A 22 2.69 19.12 2.97
CA GLY A 22 2.92 20.26 2.08
C GLY A 22 2.79 21.63 2.76
N ASP A 23 3.10 22.71 2.05
CA ASP A 23 3.08 24.07 2.59
C ASP A 23 1.64 24.58 2.80
N PRO A 24 1.23 24.94 4.04
CA PRO A 24 -0.08 25.52 4.31
C PRO A 24 -0.39 26.81 3.53
N SER A 25 0.63 27.50 3.00
CA SER A 25 0.44 28.70 2.17
C SER A 25 -0.20 28.40 0.81
N GLU A 26 -0.16 27.13 0.36
CA GLU A 26 -0.76 26.67 -0.89
C GLU A 26 -2.27 26.40 -0.78
N LEU A 27 -2.86 26.56 0.42
CA LEU A 27 -4.29 26.35 0.61
C LEU A 27 -5.13 27.42 -0.09
N PRO A 28 -6.10 27.03 -0.94
CA PRO A 28 -6.99 27.98 -1.57
C PRO A 28 -7.89 28.66 -0.51
N PRO A 29 -8.11 29.98 -0.62
CA PRO A 29 -9.01 30.68 0.28
C PRO A 29 -10.46 30.20 0.06
N GLY A 30 -11.23 30.16 1.15
CA GLY A 30 -12.66 29.85 1.07
C GLY A 30 -13.01 28.38 0.89
N ALA A 31 -12.14 27.45 1.32
CA ALA A 31 -12.49 26.04 1.40
C ALA A 31 -13.74 25.81 2.28
N THR A 32 -14.76 25.20 1.69
CA THR A 32 -16.04 24.90 2.34
C THR A 32 -15.91 23.75 3.34
N ALA A 33 -16.91 23.59 4.21
CA ALA A 33 -16.96 22.45 5.12
C ALA A 33 -17.04 21.10 4.38
N ALA A 34 -17.76 21.06 3.25
CA ALA A 34 -17.89 19.87 2.41
C ALA A 34 -16.54 19.47 1.78
N GLU A 35 -15.78 20.43 1.26
CA GLU A 35 -14.44 20.21 0.70
C GLU A 35 -13.44 19.72 1.75
N LYS A 36 -13.47 20.31 2.95
CA LYS A 36 -12.62 19.84 4.06
C LYS A 36 -12.97 18.42 4.50
N ALA A 37 -14.25 18.06 4.51
CA ALA A 37 -14.70 16.71 4.83
C ALA A 37 -14.25 15.71 3.77
N ALA A 38 -14.43 16.04 2.48
CA ALA A 38 -13.96 15.20 1.37
C ALA A 38 -12.43 15.02 1.39
N ALA A 39 -11.66 16.07 1.66
CA ALA A 39 -10.21 16.00 1.77
C ALA A 39 -9.76 15.13 2.96
N LYS A 40 -10.43 15.23 4.10
CA LYS A 40 -10.14 14.38 5.26
C LYS A 40 -10.43 12.91 4.96
N ASP A 41 -11.54 12.61 4.30
CA ASP A 41 -11.92 11.25 3.93
C ASP A 41 -10.92 10.64 2.93
N ALA A 42 -10.52 11.40 1.91
CA ALA A 42 -9.49 11.01 0.95
C ALA A 42 -8.13 10.79 1.63
N TYR A 43 -7.69 11.72 2.48
CA TYR A 43 -6.44 11.58 3.23
C TYR A 43 -6.43 10.35 4.14
N LEU A 44 -7.51 10.09 4.87
CA LEU A 44 -7.60 8.91 5.74
C LEU A 44 -7.64 7.61 4.94
N SER A 45 -8.34 7.58 3.81
CA SER A 45 -8.37 6.43 2.92
C SER A 45 -6.99 6.10 2.36
N ASP A 46 -6.27 7.10 1.86
CA ASP A 46 -4.87 6.96 1.40
C ASP A 46 -3.96 6.49 2.54
N PHE A 47 -4.08 7.09 3.73
CA PHE A 47 -3.27 6.73 4.88
C PHE A 47 -3.52 5.28 5.32
N LEU A 48 -4.77 4.83 5.30
CA LEU A 48 -5.15 3.45 5.60
C LEU A 48 -4.64 2.49 4.53
N ALA A 49 -4.69 2.86 3.25
CA ALA A 49 -4.12 2.06 2.16
C ALA A 49 -2.60 1.91 2.31
N GLU A 50 -1.87 2.99 2.60
CA GLU A 50 -0.43 2.96 2.84
C GLU A 50 -0.04 2.20 4.11
N ARG A 51 -0.86 2.26 5.16
CA ARG A 51 -0.68 1.41 6.33
C ARG A 51 -0.91 -0.06 6.00
N GLY A 52 -2.01 -0.38 5.31
CA GLY A 52 -2.33 -1.74 4.88
C GLY A 52 -1.22 -2.35 4.01
N LYS A 53 -0.65 -1.55 3.09
CA LYS A 53 0.50 -1.95 2.29
C LYS A 53 1.73 -2.28 3.15
N ARG A 54 2.08 -1.42 4.11
CA ARG A 54 3.23 -1.65 5.01
C ARG A 54 3.02 -2.86 5.93
N ASP A 55 1.81 -3.06 6.42
CA ASP A 55 1.47 -4.21 7.27
C ASP A 55 1.60 -5.50 6.45
N ARG A 56 1.09 -5.52 5.21
CA ARG A 56 1.24 -6.64 4.27
C ARG A 56 2.69 -6.91 3.86
N GLN A 57 3.49 -5.86 3.65
CA GLN A 57 4.92 -6.00 3.39
C GLN A 57 5.66 -6.61 4.58
N SER A 58 5.33 -6.18 5.80
CA SER A 58 5.89 -6.75 7.02
C SER A 58 5.55 -8.23 7.15
N GLN A 59 4.28 -8.59 6.92
CA GLN A 59 3.84 -9.99 6.92
C GLN A 59 4.56 -10.83 5.86
N ALA A 60 4.74 -10.31 4.65
CA ALA A 60 5.50 -10.98 3.60
C ALA A 60 6.95 -11.24 4.03
N TRP A 61 7.60 -10.27 4.68
CA TRP A 61 8.96 -10.44 5.19
C TRP A 61 9.04 -11.47 6.31
N GLU A 62 8.07 -11.52 7.22
CA GLU A 62 7.98 -12.53 8.28
C GLU A 62 7.88 -13.95 7.70
N LEU A 63 7.10 -14.13 6.63
CA LEU A 63 6.97 -15.41 5.93
C LEU A 63 8.23 -15.79 5.14
N LEU A 64 8.96 -14.82 4.58
CA LEU A 64 10.18 -15.07 3.79
C LEU A 64 11.42 -15.29 4.65
N LEU A 65 11.50 -14.65 5.82
CA LEU A 65 12.66 -14.70 6.73
C LEU A 65 12.45 -15.68 7.88
N THR A 66 11.89 -16.86 7.58
CA THR A 66 11.60 -17.91 8.57
C THR A 66 12.86 -18.50 9.22
N ARG A 67 14.03 -18.31 8.60
CA ARG A 67 15.33 -18.78 9.10
C ARG A 67 16.37 -17.67 9.06
N SER A 68 17.29 -17.74 10.02
CA SER A 68 18.54 -16.98 9.96
C SER A 68 19.50 -17.69 9.01
N TYR A 69 20.04 -16.94 8.06
CA TYR A 69 21.07 -17.41 7.13
C TYR A 69 22.39 -16.74 7.49
N ASP A 70 23.49 -17.51 7.44
CA ASP A 70 24.84 -17.00 7.72
C ASP A 70 25.33 -16.05 6.61
N GLU A 71 24.83 -16.21 5.39
CA GLU A 71 25.04 -15.33 4.24
C GLU A 71 23.68 -14.90 3.67
N ALA A 72 23.65 -13.81 2.88
CA ALA A 72 22.42 -13.36 2.25
C ALA A 72 21.89 -14.44 1.26
N PRO A 73 20.74 -15.08 1.53
CA PRO A 73 20.25 -16.17 0.70
C PRO A 73 19.71 -15.67 -0.64
N SER A 74 19.70 -16.54 -1.65
CA SER A 74 18.98 -16.25 -2.90
C SER A 74 17.47 -16.42 -2.72
N TRP A 75 16.66 -15.76 -3.55
CA TRP A 75 15.20 -15.98 -3.56
C TRP A 75 14.83 -17.43 -3.82
N LYS A 76 15.56 -18.10 -4.72
CA LYS A 76 15.39 -19.53 -4.96
C LYS A 76 15.58 -20.35 -3.69
N GLN A 77 16.65 -20.08 -2.93
CA GLN A 77 16.94 -20.78 -1.69
C GLN A 77 15.88 -20.51 -0.63
N ILE A 78 15.47 -19.25 -0.44
CA ILE A 78 14.37 -18.90 0.46
C ILE A 78 13.14 -19.74 0.13
N PHE A 79 12.69 -19.75 -1.13
CA PHE A 79 11.50 -20.50 -1.56
C PHE A 79 11.67 -22.03 -1.51
N ASP A 80 12.88 -22.55 -1.66
CA ASP A 80 13.16 -23.99 -1.47
C ASP A 80 13.04 -24.40 0.00
N ASP A 81 13.32 -23.47 0.92
CA ASP A 81 13.29 -23.68 2.37
C ASP A 81 11.92 -23.37 3.01
N LEU A 82 10.98 -22.77 2.26
CA LEU A 82 9.64 -22.47 2.74
C LEU A 82 8.79 -23.74 2.90
N ASP A 83 7.95 -23.75 3.92
CA ASP A 83 6.89 -24.76 4.02
C ASP A 83 5.89 -24.55 2.86
N PRO A 84 5.45 -25.62 2.18
CA PRO A 84 4.52 -25.52 1.07
C PRO A 84 3.22 -24.76 1.40
N SER A 85 2.77 -24.79 2.66
CA SER A 85 1.58 -24.04 3.11
C SER A 85 1.75 -22.52 3.05
N VAL A 86 2.99 -22.03 3.10
CA VAL A 86 3.31 -20.59 3.02
C VAL A 86 3.11 -20.05 1.60
N HIS A 87 3.13 -20.89 0.56
CA HIS A 87 2.99 -20.44 -0.82
C HIS A 87 1.62 -19.81 -1.12
N ASP A 88 0.55 -20.34 -0.50
CA ASP A 88 -0.80 -19.80 -0.66
C ASP A 88 -0.93 -18.44 0.04
N GLU A 89 -0.30 -18.28 1.20
CA GLU A 89 -0.25 -17.01 1.92
C GLU A 89 0.56 -15.96 1.15
N LEU A 90 1.67 -16.34 0.53
CA LEU A 90 2.46 -15.46 -0.36
C LEU A 90 1.68 -15.05 -1.61
N ALA A 91 0.77 -15.90 -2.12
CA ALA A 91 -0.12 -15.56 -3.24
C ALA A 91 -1.01 -14.36 -2.89
N GLY A 92 -1.63 -14.39 -1.71
CA GLY A 92 -2.44 -13.29 -1.19
C GLY A 92 -1.64 -12.04 -0.82
N LEU A 93 -0.32 -12.18 -0.69
CA LEU A 93 0.60 -11.09 -0.43
C LEU A 93 1.39 -10.62 -1.65
N TYR A 94 1.07 -11.12 -2.85
CA TYR A 94 1.90 -10.97 -4.05
C TYR A 94 2.31 -9.51 -4.37
N ASP A 95 1.39 -8.55 -4.37
CA ASP A 95 1.67 -7.12 -4.62
C ASP A 95 2.50 -6.44 -3.52
N ALA A 96 2.62 -7.08 -2.36
CA ALA A 96 3.45 -6.64 -1.25
C ALA A 96 4.81 -7.36 -1.18
N LEU A 97 5.06 -8.37 -2.02
CA LEU A 97 6.34 -9.06 -2.06
C LEU A 97 7.46 -8.17 -2.63
N PRO A 98 8.72 -8.33 -2.17
CA PRO A 98 9.88 -7.75 -2.83
C PRO A 98 9.99 -8.21 -4.30
N ALA A 99 10.50 -7.36 -5.19
CA ALA A 99 10.53 -7.63 -6.63
C ALA A 99 11.17 -9.00 -6.98
N GLY A 100 12.32 -9.34 -6.40
CA GLY A 100 12.94 -10.63 -6.67
C GLY A 100 12.17 -11.84 -6.10
N ALA A 101 11.38 -11.64 -5.04
CA ALA A 101 10.46 -12.67 -4.55
C ALA A 101 9.26 -12.83 -5.48
N GLN A 102 8.74 -11.75 -6.08
CA GLN A 102 7.69 -11.83 -7.10
C GLN A 102 8.19 -12.59 -8.34
N GLU A 103 9.39 -12.27 -8.83
CA GLU A 103 10.01 -12.96 -9.96
C GLU A 103 10.13 -14.47 -9.72
N GLU A 104 10.63 -14.86 -8.54
CA GLU A 104 10.77 -16.26 -8.17
C GLU A 104 9.41 -16.94 -7.95
N TYR A 105 8.44 -16.26 -7.36
CA TYR A 105 7.07 -16.74 -7.24
C TYR A 105 6.47 -17.03 -8.61
N VAL A 106 6.53 -16.06 -9.54
CA VAL A 106 6.02 -16.20 -10.91
C VAL A 106 6.72 -17.33 -11.66
N ARG A 107 8.04 -17.49 -11.47
CA ARG A 107 8.81 -18.58 -12.07
C ARG A 107 8.31 -19.96 -11.63
N ARG A 108 7.84 -20.10 -10.38
CA ARG A 108 7.38 -21.37 -9.79
C ARG A 108 5.90 -21.65 -9.98
N PHE A 109 5.07 -20.63 -9.82
CA PHE A 109 3.62 -20.77 -9.66
C PHE A 109 2.82 -19.96 -10.70
N GLY A 110 3.47 -19.06 -11.45
CA GLY A 110 2.80 -18.08 -12.30
C GLY A 110 2.29 -16.86 -11.54
N VAL A 111 1.63 -15.94 -12.25
CA VAL A 111 0.99 -14.76 -11.62
C VAL A 111 -0.31 -15.21 -10.95
N PRO A 112 -0.53 -14.95 -9.65
CA PRO A 112 -1.77 -15.32 -8.97
C PRO A 112 -2.97 -14.65 -9.64
N SER A 113 -4.08 -15.38 -9.77
CA SER A 113 -5.32 -14.83 -10.31
C SER A 113 -6.11 -14.16 -9.19
N GLY A 114 -6.22 -12.82 -9.23
CA GLY A 114 -7.01 -12.06 -8.25
C GLY A 114 -6.22 -11.07 -7.39
N VAL A 115 -4.95 -10.81 -7.73
CA VAL A 115 -4.21 -9.64 -7.27
C VAL A 115 -4.61 -8.40 -8.07
#